data_AF-A0AAD4QBN2-F1
#
_entry.id   AF-A0AAD4QBN2-F1
#
_cell.length_a   1.000
_cell.length_b   1.000
_cell.length_c   1.000
_cell.angle_alpha   90.00
_cell.angle_beta   90.00
_cell.angle_gamma   90.00
#
_symmetry.space_group_name_H-M   'P 1'
#
loop_
_entity.id
_entity.type
_entity.pdbx_description
1 polymer ?
#
loop_
_entity_poly.entity_id
_entity_poly.type
_entity_poly.pdbx_seq_one_letter_code
_entity_poly.pdbx_strand_id
1 'polypeptide(L)' 'NATIGSTETKSYVDFTNHSVINEEGWICGSKGELLLWIPQTRRANLHRPSNIWVAGEYETRLDLSTFVHGQSWTTCINT' A
#
# COMPACT_ATOMS: atom_id res chain seq x y z
N ASN A 1 41.27 -2.34 3.65
CA ASN A 1 40.09 -2.85 2.92
C ASN A 1 38.88 -2.84 3.83
N ALA A 2 38.18 -1.71 3.90
CA ALA A 2 36.89 -1.62 4.56
C ALA A 2 35.83 -1.62 3.45
N THR A 3 35.05 -2.69 3.37
CA THR A 3 33.91 -2.80 2.46
C THR A 3 32.86 -1.79 2.93
N ILE A 4 32.73 -0.69 2.21
CA ILE A 4 31.64 0.27 2.38
C ILE A 4 30.38 -0.48 1.94
N GLY A 5 29.67 -1.07 2.90
CA GLY A 5 28.30 -1.49 2.69
C GLY A 5 27.49 -0.22 2.41
N SER A 6 27.05 -0.05 1.17
CA SER A 6 26.09 0.98 0.81
C SER A 6 24.85 0.78 1.69
N THR A 7 24.68 1.63 2.69
CA THR A 7 23.43 1.78 3.40
C THR A 7 22.41 2.26 2.38
N GLU A 8 21.69 1.32 1.77
CA GLU A 8 20.46 1.63 1.06
C GLU A 8 19.56 2.37 2.05
N THR A 9 19.37 3.66 1.80
CA THR A 9 18.30 4.43 2.42
C THR A 9 17.00 3.78 1.98
N LYS A 10 16.55 2.80 2.78
CA LYS A 10 15.28 2.11 2.58
C LYS A 10 14.20 3.19 2.69
N SER A 11 13.75 3.72 1.56
CA SER A 11 12.65 4.67 1.52
C SER A 11 11.47 3.93 2.12
N TYR A 12 11.08 4.34 3.32
CA TYR A 12 9.98 3.72 4.02
C TYR A 12 8.70 4.14 3.31
N VAL A 13 8.09 3.19 2.60
CA VAL A 13 6.92 3.41 1.77
C VAL A 13 5.70 2.87 2.52
N ASP A 14 4.86 3.78 3.00
CA ASP A 14 3.76 3.45 3.90
C ASP A 14 2.39 3.82 3.33
N PHE A 15 1.42 2.94 3.58
CA PHE A 15 0.01 3.26 3.43
C PHE A 15 -0.48 4.04 4.64
N THR A 16 -0.54 5.36 4.50
CA THR A 16 -0.94 6.27 5.57
C THR A 16 -2.24 6.99 5.22
N ASN A 17 -2.72 7.83 6.14
CA ASN A 17 -3.86 8.72 5.87
C ASN A 17 -3.59 9.76 4.80
N HIS A 18 -2.31 10.04 4.52
CA HIS A 18 -1.90 10.97 3.47
C HIS A 18 -1.83 10.31 2.09
N SER A 19 -1.97 8.99 2.01
CA SER A 19 -1.99 8.30 0.73
C SER A 19 -3.25 8.67 -0.05
N VAL A 20 -3.09 8.99 -1.34
CA VAL A 20 -4.20 9.37 -2.23
C VAL A 20 -4.46 8.26 -3.24
N ILE A 21 -5.70 8.15 -3.73
CA ILE A 21 -5.99 7.30 -4.89
C ILE A 21 -5.96 8.21 -6.12
N ASN A 22 -5.06 7.95 -7.07
CA ASN A 22 -5.01 8.71 -8.32
C ASN A 22 -6.14 8.28 -9.28
N GLU A 23 -6.26 8.98 -10.41
CA GLU A 23 -7.33 8.75 -11.39
C GLU A 23 -7.31 7.31 -11.98
N GLU A 24 -6.12 6.71 -12.06
CA GLU A 24 -5.92 5.34 -12.55
C GLU A 24 -6.30 4.27 -11.50
N GLY A 25 -6.45 4.65 -10.23
CA GLY A 25 -6.81 3.77 -9.12
C GLY A 25 -5.67 3.32 -8.24
N TRP A 26 -4.48 3.88 -8.41
CA TRP A 26 -3.35 3.58 -7.55
C TRP A 26 -3.43 4.35 -6.24
N ILE A 27 -3.26 3.65 -5.13
CA ILE A 27 -2.89 4.25 -3.86
C ILE A 27 -1.44 4.71 -3.99
N CYS A 28 -1.22 6.02 -3.84
CA CYS A 28 0.09 6.63 -3.93
C CYS A 28 0.64 6.99 -2.54
N GLY A 29 1.94 6.77 -2.34
CA GLY A 29 2.71 7.28 -1.21
C GLY A 29 2.89 8.79 -1.24
N SER A 30 3.48 9.36 -0.20
CA SER A 30 3.65 10.81 -0.06
C SER A 30 4.60 11.42 -1.11
N LYS A 31 5.40 10.61 -1.80
CA LYS A 31 6.28 11.06 -2.90
C LYS A 31 5.81 10.57 -4.26
N GLY A 32 4.57 10.05 -4.36
CA GLY A 32 3.99 9.54 -5.60
C GLY A 32 4.33 8.09 -5.92
N GLU A 33 4.91 7.35 -4.98
CA GLU A 33 5.17 5.91 -5.15
C GLU A 33 3.86 5.15 -5.32
N LEU A 34 3.77 4.26 -6.31
CA LEU A 34 2.59 3.41 -6.50
C LEU A 34 2.63 2.23 -5.52
N LEU A 35 1.68 2.17 -4.59
CA LEU A 35 1.66 1.17 -3.52
C LEU A 35 0.82 -0.04 -3.90
N LEU A 36 -0.42 0.22 -4.30
CA LEU A 36 -1.43 -0.80 -4.57
C LEU A 36 -2.50 -0.25 -5.51
N TRP A 37 -2.90 -1.04 -6.49
CA TRP A 37 -4.00 -0.69 -7.37
C TRP A 37 -5.34 -1.18 -6.80
N ILE A 38 -6.35 -0.30 -6.79
CA ILE A 38 -7.70 -0.58 -6.29
C ILE A 38 -8.70 -0.60 -7.45
N PRO A 39 -9.48 -1.68 -7.62
CA PRO A 39 -10.57 -1.72 -8.59
C PRO A 39 -11.61 -0.63 -8.33
N GLN A 40 -12.15 -0.01 -9.39
CA GLN A 40 -13.12 1.10 -9.30
C GLN A 40 -14.30 0.79 -8.36
N THR A 41 -14.84 -0.43 -8.43
CA THR A 41 -15.98 -0.88 -7.60
C THR A 41 -15.68 -0.92 -6.10
N ARG A 42 -14.41 -0.98 -5.71
CA ARG A 42 -13.97 -1.07 -4.31
C ARG A 42 -13.50 0.26 -3.72
N ARG A 43 -13.30 1.31 -4.53
CA ARG A 43 -12.74 2.59 -4.08
C ARG A 43 -13.66 3.35 -3.11
N ALA A 44 -14.97 3.36 -3.40
CA ALA A 44 -15.95 4.10 -2.60
C ALA A 44 -16.06 3.58 -1.16
N ASN A 45 -15.90 2.27 -0.97
CA ASN A 45 -16.02 1.60 0.32
C ASN A 45 -14.67 1.15 0.90
N LEU A 46 -13.56 1.72 0.42
CA LEU A 46 -12.23 1.36 0.89
C LEU A 46 -11.99 1.88 2.31
N HIS A 47 -11.64 0.98 3.21
CA HIS A 47 -11.27 1.32 4.58
C HIS A 47 -9.89 1.99 4.61
N ARG A 48 -9.84 3.26 4.99
CA ARG A 48 -8.58 4.00 5.20
C ARG A 48 -7.99 3.73 6.59
N PRO A 49 -6.70 4.00 6.82
CA PRO A 49 -6.08 3.76 8.13
C PRO A 49 -6.75 4.51 9.29
N SER A 50 -7.33 5.70 9.06
CA SER A 50 -8.08 6.46 10.08
C SER A 50 -9.59 6.22 10.06
N ASN A 51 -10.11 5.38 9.18
CA ASN A 51 -11.54 5.09 9.23
C ASN A 51 -11.80 4.20 10.44
N ILE A 52 -12.82 4.55 11.24
CA ILE A 52 -13.31 3.68 12.31
C ILE A 52 -14.31 2.67 11.73
N TRP A 53 -15.07 3.09 10.72
CA TRP A 53 -16.05 2.29 9.99
C TRP A 53 -16.37 2.92 8.63
N VAL A 54 -16.76 2.12 7.64
CA VAL A 54 -17.30 2.56 6.35
C VAL A 54 -18.79 2.17 6.28
N ALA A 55 -19.69 3.15 6.28
CA ALA A 55 -21.13 2.88 6.19
C ALA A 55 -21.52 2.52 4.75
N GLY A 56 -21.88 1.26 4.50
CA GLY A 56 -22.24 0.73 3.19
C GLY A 56 -22.35 -0.79 3.22
N GLU A 57 -22.95 -1.37 2.18
CA GLU A 57 -23.34 -2.79 2.15
C GLU A 57 -22.13 -3.75 2.18
N TYR A 58 -20.99 -3.35 1.62
CA TYR A 58 -19.74 -4.13 1.62
C TYR A 58 -18.52 -3.22 1.74
N GLU A 59 -17.93 -3.13 2.94
CA GLU A 59 -16.63 -2.48 3.13
C GLU A 59 -15.53 -3.28 2.43
N THR A 60 -14.53 -2.58 1.89
CA THR A 60 -13.29 -3.20 1.40
C THR A 60 -12.18 -2.92 2.40
N ARG A 61 -11.73 -3.96 3.11
CA ARG A 61 -10.56 -3.89 3.98
C ARG A 61 -9.35 -4.47 3.27
N LEU A 62 -8.23 -3.75 3.38
CA LEU A 62 -6.94 -4.25 2.95
C LEU A 62 -6.34 -5.07 4.08
N ASP A 63 -6.16 -6.37 3.86
CA ASP A 63 -5.32 -7.19 4.73
C ASP A 63 -3.87 -7.03 4.28
N LEU A 64 -3.09 -6.32 5.08
CA LEU A 64 -1.67 -6.09 4.84
C LEU A 64 -0.78 -6.97 5.74
N SER A 65 -1.35 -7.90 6.50
CA SER A 65 -0.62 -8.72 7.48
C SER A 65 0.47 -9.60 6.85
N THR A 66 0.25 -10.05 5.61
CA THR A 66 1.22 -10.85 4.84
C THR A 66 1.73 -10.11 3.60
N PHE A 67 1.54 -8.78 3.55
CA PHE A 67 1.93 -8.01 2.37
C PHE A 67 3.44 -7.93 2.25
N VAL A 68 3.96 -8.30 1.08
CA VAL A 68 5.39 -8.25 0.78
C VAL A 68 5.63 -7.26 -0.36
N HIS A 69 6.59 -6.37 -0.17
CA HIS A 69 6.84 -5.23 -1.04
C HIS A 69 8.26 -5.23 -1.63
N GLY A 70 8.47 -4.44 -2.68
CA GLY A 70 9.78 -4.32 -3.33
C GLY A 70 10.20 -5.64 -3.99
N GLN A 71 11.49 -5.99 -3.94
CA GLN A 71 12.00 -7.20 -4.61
C GLN A 71 11.42 -8.51 -4.08
N SER A 72 10.89 -8.51 -2.86
CA SER A 72 10.26 -9.69 -2.25
C SER A 72 8.79 -9.86 -2.65
N TRP A 73 8.25 -9.06 -3.58
CA TRP A 73 6.86 -9.17 -4.01
C TRP A 73 6.45 -10.58 -4.46
N THR A 74 7.40 -11.36 -4.99
CA THR A 74 7.18 -12.75 -5.42
C THR A 74 6.84 -13.69 -4.28
N THR A 75 7.16 -13.34 -3.02
CA THR A 75 6.80 -14.15 -1.85
C THR A 75 5.39 -13.84 -1.33
N CYS A 76 4.65 -12.93 -1.98
CA CYS A 76 3.28 -12.56 -1.62
C CYS A 76 2.20 -13.52 -2.14
N ILE A 77 2.59 -14.59 -2.86
CA ILE A 77 1.70 -15.71 -3.18
C ILE A 77 1.68 -16.64 -1.96
N ASN A 78 0.57 -16.65 -1.23
CA ASN A 78 0.30 -17.75 -0.30
C ASN A 78 -0.02 -19.01 -1.10
N THR A 79 0.64 -20.12 -0.74
CA THR A 79 0.26 -21.49 -1.14
C THR A 79 -0.79 -22.02 -0.17
#